data_AF-A0A428TWL8-F1
#
_entry.id   AF-A0A428TWL8-F1
#
_cell.length_a   1.000
_cell.length_b   1.000
_cell.length_c   1.000
_cell.angle_alpha   90.00
_cell.angle_beta   90.00
_cell.angle_gamma   90.00
#
_symmetry.space_group_name_H-M   'P 1'
#
loop_
_entity.id
_entity.type
_entity.pdbx_description
1 polymer ?
#
loop_
_entity_poly.entity_id
_entity_poly.type
_entity_poly.pdbx_seq_one_letter_code
_entity_poly.pdbx_strand_id
1 'polypeptide(L)'
;MSNISQQMDSTPKPRVAVLYQGLDPPIINGIQKPKKPGGYLDSGADIAYTLSQSPDIEVVCPSNDLKPEDQAGWSFPDTEDGIMEAIEKGANHLWANTILFAAHPLQTSARIAEHQDRIRVLCQGPLIVERYDDKEFVNDLLRSIGGFTMPRSWTMNESPNVEQDIQKLGLPFPVVAKPIRGRGSHGVCVCHDSQELADHARSLFKESPAIM
;
A
#
# COMPACT_ATOMS: atom_id res chain seq x y z
N MET A 1 53.70 12.19 -19.36
CA MET A 1 52.43 12.76 -18.89
C MET A 1 51.31 12.09 -19.68
N SER A 2 50.79 10.98 -19.16
CA SER A 2 49.73 10.19 -19.77
C SER A 2 48.38 10.67 -19.24
N ASN A 3 47.59 11.31 -20.11
CA ASN A 3 46.21 11.68 -19.83
C ASN A 3 45.35 10.41 -19.74
N ILE A 4 45.05 9.98 -18.51
CA ILE A 4 43.98 9.04 -18.25
C ILE A 4 42.68 9.85 -18.37
N SER A 5 41.99 9.66 -19.50
CA SER A 5 40.60 10.10 -19.66
C SER A 5 39.79 9.42 -18.56
N GLN A 6 39.28 10.23 -17.62
CA GLN A 6 38.16 9.85 -16.77
C GLN A 6 36.97 9.60 -17.71
N GLN A 7 36.76 8.34 -18.05
CA GLN A 7 35.50 7.87 -18.59
C GLN A 7 34.48 8.07 -17.46
N MET A 8 33.79 9.21 -17.48
CA MET A 8 32.61 9.40 -16.63
C MET A 8 31.65 8.30 -17.02
N ASP A 9 31.46 7.35 -16.11
CA ASP A 9 30.39 6.37 -16.18
C ASP A 9 29.09 7.16 -16.03
N SER A 10 28.57 7.69 -17.14
CA SER A 10 27.35 8.48 -17.15
C SER A 10 26.19 7.52 -16.98
N THR A 11 25.94 7.10 -15.74
CA THR A 11 24.70 6.42 -15.39
C THR A 11 23.55 7.27 -15.95
N PRO A 12 22.70 6.71 -16.82
CA PRO A 12 21.62 7.48 -17.44
C PRO A 12 20.75 8.08 -16.35
N LYS A 13 20.35 9.34 -16.57
CA LYS A 13 19.51 10.10 -15.64
C LYS A 13 18.26 9.27 -15.26
N PRO A 14 17.90 9.17 -13.97
CA PRO A 14 16.67 8.50 -13.55
C PRO A 14 15.44 9.12 -14.22
N ARG A 15 14.68 8.28 -14.93
CA ARG A 15 13.40 8.58 -15.57
C ARG A 15 12.31 7.87 -14.76
N VAL A 16 11.68 8.60 -13.86
CA VAL A 16 10.78 8.08 -12.83
C VAL A 16 9.34 8.20 -13.29
N ALA A 17 8.60 7.09 -13.30
CA ALA A 17 7.15 7.09 -13.37
C ALA A 17 6.57 6.78 -11.99
N VAL A 18 5.59 7.56 -11.56
CA VAL A 18 4.85 7.30 -10.31
C VAL A 18 3.63 6.47 -10.63
N LEU A 19 3.42 5.41 -9.85
CA LEU A 19 2.25 4.53 -9.95
C LEU A 19 1.25 4.85 -8.84
N TYR A 20 -0.03 4.84 -9.17
CA TYR A 20 -1.14 4.95 -8.22
C TYR A 20 -1.94 3.65 -8.22
N GLN A 21 -2.74 3.41 -7.18
CA GLN A 21 -3.61 2.25 -7.04
C GLN A 21 -4.77 2.26 -8.06
N GLY A 22 -4.54 1.65 -9.21
CA GLY A 22 -5.53 1.31 -10.22
C GLY A 22 -6.21 -0.03 -9.94
N LEU A 23 -5.48 -1.00 -9.37
CA LEU A 23 -5.96 -2.34 -9.06
C LEU A 23 -6.78 -2.39 -7.75
N ASP A 24 -7.71 -3.34 -7.71
CA ASP A 24 -8.32 -3.76 -6.45
C ASP A 24 -7.38 -4.72 -5.72
N PRO A 25 -7.15 -4.55 -4.40
CA PRO A 25 -6.38 -5.51 -3.63
C PRO A 25 -7.03 -6.90 -3.68
N PRO A 26 -6.24 -7.98 -3.71
CA PRO A 26 -6.78 -9.33 -3.69
C PRO A 26 -7.41 -9.66 -2.33
N ILE A 27 -8.21 -10.72 -2.32
CA ILE A 27 -8.67 -11.36 -1.08
C ILE A 27 -7.53 -12.19 -0.51
N ILE A 28 -7.09 -11.88 0.71
CA ILE A 28 -6.02 -12.60 1.42
C ILE A 28 -6.62 -13.16 2.71
N ASN A 29 -6.56 -14.48 2.89
CA ASN A 29 -7.17 -15.18 4.02
C ASN A 29 -8.65 -14.82 4.25
N GLY A 30 -9.40 -14.65 3.15
CA GLY A 30 -10.83 -14.28 3.20
C GLY A 30 -11.11 -12.79 3.43
N ILE A 31 -10.08 -11.94 3.58
CA ILE A 31 -10.23 -10.50 3.81
C ILE A 31 -9.77 -9.72 2.56
N GLN A 32 -10.62 -8.83 2.04
CA GLN A 32 -10.21 -7.88 1.00
C GLN A 32 -9.91 -6.52 1.62
N LYS A 33 -8.69 -6.01 1.44
CA LYS A 33 -8.37 -4.64 1.84
C LYS A 33 -9.11 -3.66 0.94
N PRO A 34 -9.88 -2.70 1.48
CA PRO A 34 -10.71 -1.86 0.63
C PRO A 34 -9.84 -0.80 -0.06
N LYS A 35 -10.02 -0.62 -1.38
CA LYS A 35 -9.28 0.33 -2.23
C LYS A 35 -9.47 1.78 -1.77
N LYS A 36 -8.41 2.62 -1.87
CA LYS A 36 -8.54 4.05 -1.59
C LYS A 36 -9.39 4.71 -2.69
N PRO A 37 -10.40 5.55 -2.36
CA PRO A 37 -11.06 6.38 -3.36
C PRO A 37 -10.04 7.23 -4.12
N GLY A 38 -10.06 7.17 -5.46
CA GLY A 38 -9.06 7.82 -6.31
C GLY A 38 -7.66 7.19 -6.27
N GLY A 39 -7.46 6.07 -5.57
CA GLY A 39 -6.27 5.24 -5.74
C GLY A 39 -4.93 5.89 -5.44
N TYR A 40 -4.85 6.85 -4.51
CA TYR A 40 -3.61 7.62 -4.25
C TYR A 40 -3.16 8.56 -5.38
N LEU A 41 -4.03 8.89 -6.34
CA LEU A 41 -3.78 9.88 -7.40
C LEU A 41 -3.28 11.22 -6.85
N ASP A 42 -3.89 11.70 -5.77
CA ASP A 42 -3.52 12.92 -5.04
C ASP A 42 -2.02 12.92 -4.66
N SER A 43 -1.62 11.97 -3.82
CA SER A 43 -0.23 11.83 -3.38
C SER A 43 0.72 11.44 -4.50
N GLY A 44 0.22 10.73 -5.52
CA GLY A 44 0.98 10.39 -6.72
C GLY A 44 1.39 11.65 -7.50
N ALA A 45 0.47 12.61 -7.62
CA ALA A 45 0.75 13.91 -8.21
C ALA A 45 1.76 14.72 -7.38
N ASP A 46 1.61 14.76 -6.04
CA ASP A 46 2.57 15.45 -5.17
C ASP A 46 4.00 14.89 -5.30
N ILE A 47 4.14 13.56 -5.33
CA ILE A 47 5.43 12.89 -5.52
C ILE A 47 6.00 13.24 -6.89
N ALA A 48 5.23 13.07 -7.96
CA ALA A 48 5.66 13.34 -9.34
C ALA A 48 6.06 14.81 -9.52
N TYR A 49 5.24 15.74 -9.04
CA TYR A 49 5.55 17.16 -9.07
C TYR A 49 6.84 17.48 -8.31
N THR A 50 6.98 16.98 -7.07
CA THR A 50 8.19 17.21 -6.27
C THR A 50 9.45 16.68 -6.95
N LEU A 51 9.38 15.46 -7.51
CA LEU A 51 10.50 14.88 -8.26
C LEU A 51 10.86 15.71 -9.50
N SER A 52 9.87 16.29 -10.19
CA SER A 52 10.09 17.14 -11.37
C SER A 52 10.84 18.44 -11.06
N GLN A 53 10.83 18.88 -9.80
CA GLN A 53 11.60 20.05 -9.36
C GLN A 53 13.10 19.74 -9.16
N SER A 54 13.48 18.45 -9.22
CA SER A 54 14.87 18.02 -9.06
C SER A 54 15.60 18.03 -10.40
N PRO A 55 16.76 18.70 -10.52
CA PRO A 55 17.49 18.80 -11.80
C PRO A 55 18.02 17.44 -12.29
N ASP A 56 18.22 16.49 -11.39
CA ASP A 56 18.81 15.18 -11.66
C ASP A 56 17.77 14.08 -11.91
N ILE A 57 16.46 14.41 -11.89
CA ILE A 57 15.38 13.46 -12.16
C ILE A 57 14.58 13.94 -13.37
N GLU A 58 14.17 13.02 -14.23
CA GLU A 58 13.16 13.24 -15.25
C GLU A 58 11.90 12.49 -14.84
N VAL A 59 10.76 13.16 -14.82
CA VAL A 59 9.49 12.53 -14.47
C VAL A 59 8.76 12.16 -15.76
N VAL A 60 8.37 10.90 -15.86
CA VAL A 60 7.58 10.36 -16.96
C VAL A 60 6.11 10.40 -16.53
N CYS A 61 5.26 11.03 -17.34
CA CYS A 61 3.84 11.24 -17.04
C CYS A 61 2.93 10.67 -18.14
N PRO A 62 1.69 10.29 -17.81
CA PRO A 62 0.66 9.98 -18.79
C PRO A 62 0.34 11.14 -19.73
N SER A 63 0.28 12.37 -19.21
CA SER A 63 -0.03 13.60 -19.97
C SER A 63 1.20 14.49 -20.16
N ASN A 64 1.19 15.27 -21.25
CA ASN A 64 2.19 16.32 -21.51
C ASN A 64 1.73 17.71 -21.03
N ASP A 65 0.42 17.90 -20.82
CA ASP A 65 -0.16 19.14 -20.28
C ASP A 65 -0.46 18.91 -18.80
N LEU A 66 0.52 19.26 -17.95
CA LEU A 66 0.49 19.04 -16.52
C LEU A 66 0.32 20.36 -15.80
N LYS A 67 -0.67 20.42 -14.91
CA LYS A 67 -0.92 21.57 -14.05
C LYS A 67 -0.66 21.18 -12.61
N PRO A 68 0.16 21.92 -11.85
CA PRO A 68 0.44 21.61 -10.45
C PRO A 68 -0.81 21.54 -9.56
N GLU A 69 -1.87 22.25 -9.92
CA GLU A 69 -3.16 22.25 -9.23
C GLU A 69 -4.05 21.04 -9.54
N ASP A 70 -3.74 20.27 -10.60
CA ASP A 70 -4.52 19.11 -11.03
C ASP A 70 -3.80 17.81 -10.66
N GLN A 71 -4.49 16.88 -9.98
CA GLN A 71 -3.92 15.56 -9.68
C GLN A 71 -3.86 14.62 -10.91
N ALA A 72 -4.66 14.90 -11.94
CA ALA A 72 -4.79 14.02 -13.11
C ALA A 72 -3.57 14.14 -14.03
N GLY A 73 -3.17 13.01 -14.61
CA GLY A 73 -2.12 12.98 -15.64
C GLY A 73 -0.69 12.96 -15.12
N TRP A 74 -0.47 13.02 -13.79
CA TRP A 74 0.86 12.96 -13.15
C TRP A 74 1.36 11.54 -12.86
N SER A 75 0.46 10.56 -12.76
CA SER A 75 0.82 9.18 -12.37
C SER A 75 0.04 8.14 -13.16
N PHE A 76 0.62 6.96 -13.34
CA PHE A 76 0.04 5.83 -14.07
C PHE A 76 -0.68 4.87 -13.11
N PRO A 77 -1.75 4.18 -13.54
CA PRO A 77 -2.31 3.12 -12.72
C PRO A 77 -1.31 1.96 -12.60
N ASP A 78 -1.29 1.29 -11.45
CA ASP A 78 -0.51 0.08 -11.18
C ASP A 78 -1.03 -1.21 -11.85
N THR A 79 -1.92 -1.07 -12.84
CA THR A 79 -2.33 -2.16 -13.72
C THR A 79 -1.16 -2.59 -14.62
N GLU A 80 -1.20 -3.82 -15.15
CA GLU A 80 -0.16 -4.28 -16.08
C GLU A 80 -0.01 -3.31 -17.26
N ASP A 81 -1.11 -2.89 -17.89
CA ASP A 81 -1.09 -1.96 -19.01
C ASP A 81 -0.59 -0.57 -18.63
N GLY A 82 -0.95 -0.05 -17.44
CA GLY A 82 -0.45 1.25 -16.97
C GLY A 82 1.05 1.25 -16.70
N ILE A 83 1.57 0.16 -16.14
CA ILE A 83 3.00 -0.03 -15.93
C ILE A 83 3.72 -0.16 -17.28
N MET A 84 3.17 -0.93 -18.23
CA MET A 84 3.73 -1.05 -19.57
C MET A 84 3.74 0.29 -20.31
N GLU A 85 2.69 1.10 -20.21
CA GLU A 85 2.66 2.46 -20.79
C GLU A 85 3.80 3.33 -20.23
N ALA A 86 4.03 3.29 -18.91
CA ALA A 86 5.14 4.01 -18.29
C ALA A 86 6.51 3.56 -18.83
N ILE A 87 6.70 2.25 -18.98
CA ILE A 87 7.92 1.64 -19.53
C ILE A 87 8.10 2.03 -21.01
N GLU A 88 7.03 2.01 -21.81
CA GLU A 88 7.05 2.39 -23.23
C GLU A 88 7.35 3.87 -23.44
N LYS A 89 6.91 4.74 -22.52
CA LYS A 89 7.33 6.15 -22.44
C LYS A 89 8.77 6.34 -21.94
N GLY A 90 9.41 5.24 -21.56
CA GLY A 90 10.84 5.15 -21.27
C GLY A 90 11.20 5.38 -19.82
N ALA A 91 10.28 5.14 -18.88
CA ALA A 91 10.62 5.06 -17.47
C ALA A 91 11.61 3.92 -17.21
N ASN A 92 12.65 4.22 -16.44
CA ASN A 92 13.61 3.23 -15.92
C ASN A 92 13.52 3.09 -14.39
N HIS A 93 12.73 3.94 -13.73
CA HIS A 93 12.39 3.82 -12.32
C HIS A 93 10.86 3.89 -12.16
N LEU A 94 10.30 2.96 -11.39
CA LEU A 94 8.88 2.91 -11.07
C LEU A 94 8.71 3.18 -9.57
N TRP A 95 8.11 4.31 -9.22
CA TRP A 95 7.76 4.62 -7.83
C TRP A 95 6.37 4.07 -7.52
N ALA A 96 6.31 2.97 -6.77
CA ALA A 96 5.06 2.28 -6.48
C ALA A 96 4.32 2.93 -5.30
N ASN A 97 3.59 4.02 -5.55
CA ASN A 97 2.71 4.66 -4.58
C ASN A 97 1.33 3.99 -4.57
N THR A 98 1.33 2.70 -4.23
CA THR A 98 0.14 1.84 -4.22
C THR A 98 0.26 0.78 -3.10
N ILE A 99 -0.81 0.02 -2.89
CA ILE A 99 -0.81 -1.16 -2.04
C ILE A 99 -0.21 -2.33 -2.85
N LEU A 100 0.92 -2.85 -2.39
CA LEU A 100 1.59 -3.98 -3.03
C LEU A 100 1.21 -5.31 -2.37
N PHE A 101 1.11 -6.35 -3.17
CA PHE A 101 0.73 -7.70 -2.78
C PHE A 101 1.42 -8.75 -3.67
N ALA A 102 1.48 -10.00 -3.23
CA ALA A 102 2.25 -11.05 -3.91
C ALA A 102 1.82 -11.27 -5.37
N ALA A 103 0.53 -11.11 -5.66
CA ALA A 103 -0.04 -11.26 -7.00
C ALA A 103 0.09 -9.99 -7.89
N HIS A 104 0.71 -8.92 -7.40
CA HIS A 104 0.78 -7.63 -8.11
C HIS A 104 1.56 -7.76 -9.43
N PRO A 105 1.18 -7.05 -10.53
CA PRO A 105 1.87 -7.18 -11.83
C PRO A 105 3.39 -6.93 -11.78
N LEU A 106 3.85 -6.00 -10.93
CA LEU A 106 5.28 -5.80 -10.66
C LEU A 106 6.04 -7.06 -10.19
N GLN A 107 5.32 -8.06 -9.67
CA GLN A 107 5.86 -9.32 -9.17
C GLN A 107 5.60 -10.49 -10.11
N THR A 108 4.49 -10.48 -10.85
CA THR A 108 3.97 -11.67 -11.57
C THR A 108 3.88 -11.53 -13.08
N SER A 109 3.90 -10.31 -13.62
CA SER A 109 3.72 -10.07 -15.06
C SER A 109 4.95 -10.51 -15.86
N ALA A 110 4.72 -11.40 -16.84
CA ALA A 110 5.76 -11.79 -17.79
C ALA A 110 6.16 -10.64 -18.71
N ARG A 111 5.20 -9.79 -19.12
CA ARG A 111 5.44 -8.61 -19.97
C ARG A 111 6.37 -7.62 -19.27
N ILE A 112 6.11 -7.31 -18.01
CA ILE A 112 6.97 -6.40 -17.23
C ILE A 112 8.35 -7.05 -16.99
N ALA A 113 8.41 -8.37 -16.78
CA ALA A 113 9.66 -9.10 -16.55
C ALA A 113 10.64 -9.04 -17.75
N GLU A 114 10.17 -8.86 -18.98
CA GLU A 114 11.02 -8.62 -20.17
C GLU A 114 11.86 -7.32 -20.05
N HIS A 115 11.52 -6.45 -19.11
CA HIS A 115 12.20 -5.18 -18.85
C HIS A 115 12.99 -5.18 -17.52
N GLN A 116 13.03 -6.29 -16.77
CA GLN A 116 13.57 -6.34 -15.40
C GLN A 116 15.00 -5.77 -15.24
N ASP A 117 15.88 -6.01 -16.22
CA ASP A 117 17.27 -5.53 -16.16
C ASP A 117 17.38 -4.00 -16.31
N ARG A 118 16.38 -3.40 -16.95
CA ARG A 118 16.33 -1.99 -17.34
C ARG A 118 15.50 -1.12 -16.40
N ILE A 119 14.68 -1.72 -15.54
CA ILE A 119 13.82 -1.00 -14.60
C ILE A 119 14.26 -1.20 -13.16
N ARG A 120 13.98 -0.22 -12.31
CA ARG A 120 14.14 -0.30 -10.86
C ARG A 120 12.82 0.07 -10.21
N VAL A 121 12.36 -0.75 -9.27
CA VAL A 121 11.14 -0.46 -8.50
C VAL A 121 11.54 0.18 -7.18
N LEU A 122 11.01 1.38 -6.91
CA LEU A 122 11.19 2.11 -5.67
C LEU A 122 9.93 1.94 -4.82
N CYS A 123 10.00 1.09 -3.79
CA CYS A 123 9.09 1.01 -2.62
C CYS A 123 9.51 -0.23 -1.79
N GLN A 124 8.65 -0.64 -0.86
CA GLN A 124 8.73 -1.91 -0.16
C GLN A 124 8.39 -3.07 -1.11
N GLY A 125 8.99 -4.25 -0.90
CA GLY A 125 8.73 -5.43 -1.73
C GLY A 125 7.29 -5.96 -1.57
N PRO A 126 6.60 -6.40 -2.64
CA PRO A 126 5.20 -6.81 -2.56
C PRO A 126 4.93 -7.95 -1.57
N LEU A 127 5.85 -8.91 -1.46
CA LEU A 127 5.77 -10.03 -0.51
C LEU A 127 5.85 -9.59 0.96
N ILE A 128 6.47 -8.44 1.22
CA ILE A 128 6.68 -7.90 2.56
C ILE A 128 5.49 -7.03 2.98
N VAL A 129 5.03 -6.16 2.08
CA VAL A 129 3.87 -5.27 2.31
C VAL A 129 2.63 -6.08 2.67
N GLU A 130 2.36 -7.15 1.92
CA GLU A 130 1.22 -8.03 2.17
C GLU A 130 1.21 -8.61 3.59
N ARG A 131 2.39 -8.95 4.12
CA ARG A 131 2.53 -9.47 5.48
C ARG A 131 2.30 -8.39 6.52
N TYR A 132 2.86 -7.20 6.32
CA TYR A 132 2.73 -6.09 7.28
C TYR A 132 1.36 -5.38 7.25
N ASP A 133 0.56 -5.61 6.22
CA ASP A 133 -0.85 -5.18 6.21
C ASP A 133 -1.72 -5.96 7.21
N ASP A 134 -1.22 -7.09 7.73
CA ASP A 134 -1.86 -7.87 8.77
C ASP A 134 -1.52 -7.33 10.17
N LYS A 135 -2.49 -6.67 10.79
CA LYS A 135 -2.29 -6.06 12.12
C LYS A 135 -2.03 -7.10 13.22
N GLU A 136 -2.55 -8.32 13.09
CA GLU A 136 -2.28 -9.39 14.05
C GLU A 136 -0.81 -9.81 13.97
N PHE A 137 -0.35 -10.13 12.76
CA PHE A 137 1.06 -10.46 12.52
C PHE A 137 2.01 -9.36 13.00
N VAL A 138 1.74 -8.08 12.68
CA VAL A 138 2.59 -6.97 13.11
C VAL A 138 2.57 -6.80 14.63
N ASN A 139 1.41 -6.94 15.27
CA ASN A 139 1.29 -6.83 16.72
C ASN A 139 2.13 -7.92 17.42
N ASP A 140 2.00 -9.17 16.97
CA ASP A 140 2.75 -10.32 17.50
C ASP A 140 4.26 -10.18 17.25
N LEU A 141 4.65 -9.73 16.05
CA LEU A 141 6.05 -9.48 15.72
C LEU A 141 6.65 -8.42 16.66
N LEU A 142 5.99 -7.28 16.83
CA LEU A 142 6.47 -6.20 17.71
C LEU A 142 6.54 -6.64 19.17
N ARG A 143 5.58 -7.44 19.65
CA ARG A 143 5.62 -8.03 21.00
C ARG A 143 6.80 -9.01 21.15
N SER A 144 7.07 -9.82 20.14
CA SER A 144 8.17 -10.80 20.17
C SER A 144 9.55 -10.14 20.17
N ILE A 145 9.71 -9.02 19.47
CA ILE A 145 10.94 -8.22 19.46
C ILE A 145 11.13 -7.54 20.83
N GLY A 146 10.03 -7.07 21.44
CA GLY A 146 10.06 -6.32 22.69
C GLY A 146 10.59 -4.89 22.52
N GLY A 147 10.64 -4.14 23.62
CA GLY A 147 11.13 -2.75 23.62
C GLY A 147 10.12 -1.68 23.17
N PHE A 148 8.88 -2.08 22.83
CA PHE A 148 7.81 -1.16 22.47
C PHE A 148 6.69 -1.17 23.51
N THR A 149 6.17 0.02 23.83
CA THR A 149 4.92 0.15 24.59
C THR A 149 3.74 -0.15 23.66
N MET A 150 3.12 -1.32 23.83
CA MET A 150 2.04 -1.80 22.96
C MET A 150 0.71 -1.84 23.73
N PRO A 151 -0.43 -1.41 23.13
CA PRO A 151 -1.74 -1.54 23.76
C PRO A 151 -2.10 -3.03 23.92
N ARG A 152 -2.95 -3.38 24.88
CA ARG A 152 -3.58 -4.72 24.89
C ARG A 152 -4.48 -4.85 23.67
N SER A 153 -4.44 -6.02 23.02
CA SER A 153 -5.21 -6.31 21.82
C SER A 153 -5.76 -7.72 21.90
N TRP A 154 -6.90 -7.94 21.26
CA TRP A 154 -7.57 -9.22 21.16
C TRP A 154 -8.02 -9.40 19.72
N THR A 155 -7.99 -10.63 19.21
CA THR A 155 -8.53 -10.95 17.89
C THR A 155 -9.86 -11.67 18.07
N MET A 156 -10.85 -11.28 17.27
CA MET A 156 -12.15 -11.93 17.22
C MET A 156 -12.44 -12.40 15.79
N ASN A 157 -12.87 -13.65 15.67
CA ASN A 157 -13.37 -14.21 14.42
C ASN A 157 -14.89 -14.09 14.35
N GLU A 158 -15.43 -14.10 13.13
CA GLU A 158 -16.87 -14.13 12.89
C GLU A 158 -17.49 -15.33 13.63
N SER A 159 -18.53 -15.06 14.40
CA SER A 159 -19.19 -16.03 15.26
C SER A 159 -20.69 -15.72 15.31
N PRO A 160 -21.57 -16.72 15.34
CA PRO A 160 -23.00 -16.49 15.56
C PRO A 160 -23.31 -15.90 16.95
N ASN A 161 -22.37 -15.97 17.90
CA ASN A 161 -22.55 -15.56 19.30
C ASN A 161 -21.57 -14.43 19.71
N VAL A 162 -21.40 -13.40 18.87
CA VAL A 162 -20.50 -12.25 19.09
C VAL A 162 -20.59 -11.69 20.51
N GLU A 163 -21.80 -11.49 21.05
CA GLU A 163 -22.00 -10.93 22.39
C GLU A 163 -21.40 -11.81 23.49
N GLN A 164 -21.59 -13.13 23.40
CA GLN A 164 -21.04 -14.05 24.40
C GLN A 164 -19.52 -14.08 24.32
N ASP A 165 -18.96 -13.98 23.12
CA ASP A 165 -17.52 -13.97 22.91
C ASP A 165 -16.91 -12.66 23.47
N ILE A 166 -17.54 -11.50 23.25
CA ILE A 166 -17.16 -10.22 23.88
C ILE A 166 -17.20 -10.31 25.41
N GLN A 167 -18.27 -10.90 25.96
CA GLN A 167 -18.41 -11.06 27.41
C GLN A 167 -17.28 -11.92 28.00
N LYS A 168 -16.91 -13.02 27.34
CA LYS A 168 -15.80 -13.89 27.77
C LYS A 168 -14.44 -13.19 27.75
N LEU A 169 -14.25 -12.24 26.84
CA LEU A 169 -13.00 -11.49 26.74
C LEU A 169 -12.78 -10.51 27.91
N GLY A 170 -13.83 -10.12 28.63
CA GLY A 170 -13.72 -9.24 29.81
C GLY A 170 -13.02 -7.91 29.50
N LEU A 171 -13.39 -7.29 28.39
CA LEU A 171 -12.65 -6.17 27.81
C LEU A 171 -12.70 -4.89 28.68
N PRO A 172 -11.60 -4.12 28.75
CA PRO A 172 -11.49 -2.91 29.55
C PRO A 172 -11.98 -1.67 28.77
N PHE A 173 -13.30 -1.53 28.62
CA PHE A 173 -13.87 -0.43 27.86
C PHE A 173 -13.44 0.97 28.37
N PRO A 174 -13.27 1.96 27.47
CA PRO A 174 -13.50 1.88 26.02
C PRO A 174 -12.41 1.11 25.28
N VAL A 175 -12.77 0.47 24.17
CA VAL A 175 -11.85 -0.23 23.27
C VAL A 175 -11.95 0.31 21.85
N VAL A 176 -10.92 0.07 21.04
CA VAL A 176 -10.93 0.41 19.62
C VAL A 176 -11.07 -0.87 18.82
N ALA A 177 -12.12 -0.98 18.02
CA ALA A 177 -12.36 -2.10 17.13
C ALA A 177 -12.05 -1.71 15.67
N LYS A 178 -11.35 -2.58 14.95
CA LYS A 178 -10.92 -2.34 13.57
C LYS A 178 -10.74 -3.64 12.77
N PRO A 179 -10.83 -3.59 11.43
CA PRO A 179 -10.44 -4.73 10.59
C PRO A 179 -8.97 -5.09 10.78
N ILE A 180 -8.63 -6.38 10.71
CA ILE A 180 -7.22 -6.83 10.70
C ILE A 180 -6.50 -6.22 9.49
N ARG A 181 -7.03 -6.40 8.28
CA ARG A 181 -6.53 -5.76 7.05
C ARG A 181 -7.46 -4.62 6.66
N GLY A 182 -6.96 -3.39 6.75
CA GLY A 182 -7.76 -2.19 6.49
C GLY A 182 -6.89 -1.01 6.05
N ARG A 183 -7.51 0.11 5.69
CA ARG A 183 -6.80 1.36 5.33
C ARG A 183 -7.24 2.50 6.23
N GLY A 184 -6.30 3.37 6.62
CA GLY A 184 -6.60 4.57 7.41
C GLY A 184 -7.53 4.27 8.59
N SER A 185 -8.61 5.06 8.71
CA SER A 185 -9.68 4.89 9.70
C SER A 185 -10.90 4.10 9.19
N HIS A 186 -10.83 3.45 8.01
CA HIS A 186 -11.95 2.66 7.49
C HIS A 186 -12.27 1.49 8.43
N GLY A 187 -13.52 1.43 8.90
CA GLY A 187 -13.97 0.40 9.85
C GLY A 187 -13.42 0.56 11.27
N VAL A 188 -12.73 1.65 11.59
CA VAL A 188 -12.22 1.90 12.95
C VAL A 188 -13.28 2.61 13.77
N CYS A 189 -13.61 2.08 14.94
CA CYS A 189 -14.56 2.69 15.88
C CYS A 189 -14.04 2.60 17.32
N VAL A 190 -14.31 3.62 18.13
CA VAL A 190 -14.17 3.57 19.59
C VAL A 190 -15.49 3.07 20.14
N CYS A 191 -15.47 1.94 20.82
CA CYS A 191 -16.64 1.34 21.46
C CYS A 191 -16.53 1.56 22.98
N HIS A 192 -17.52 2.22 23.56
CA HIS A 192 -17.58 2.57 24.98
C HIS A 192 -18.14 1.46 25.86
N ASP A 193 -18.82 0.48 25.28
CA ASP A 193 -19.34 -0.68 25.98
C ASP A 193 -19.42 -1.92 25.07
N SER A 194 -19.86 -3.05 25.65
CA SER A 194 -19.96 -4.33 24.95
C SER A 194 -21.03 -4.34 23.86
N GLN A 195 -22.08 -3.53 23.97
CA GLN A 195 -23.16 -3.47 22.99
C GLN A 195 -22.68 -2.72 21.75
N GLU A 196 -22.06 -1.55 21.94
CA GLU A 196 -21.44 -0.79 20.85
C GLU A 196 -20.39 -1.63 20.10
N LEU A 197 -19.61 -2.42 20.84
CA LEU A 197 -18.65 -3.34 20.23
C LEU A 197 -19.32 -4.45 19.43
N ALA A 198 -20.39 -5.06 19.96
CA ALA A 198 -21.11 -6.13 19.26
C ALA A 198 -21.74 -5.62 17.96
N ASP A 199 -22.38 -4.45 18.01
CA ASP A 199 -23.01 -3.83 16.84
C ASP A 199 -21.99 -3.47 15.76
N HIS A 200 -20.86 -2.87 16.17
CA HIS A 200 -19.77 -2.55 15.25
C HIS A 200 -19.10 -3.81 14.69
N ALA A 201 -18.84 -4.82 15.51
CA ALA A 201 -18.25 -6.09 15.09
C ALA A 201 -19.13 -6.78 14.03
N ARG A 202 -20.45 -6.84 14.22
CA ARG A 202 -21.39 -7.37 13.21
C ARG A 202 -21.32 -6.61 11.89
N SER A 203 -21.06 -5.30 11.93
CA SER A 203 -20.85 -4.51 10.71
C SER A 203 -19.55 -4.91 10.01
N LEU A 204 -18.45 -5.02 10.77
CA LEU A 204 -17.15 -5.39 10.24
C LEU A 204 -17.11 -6.82 9.69
N PHE A 205 -17.82 -7.77 10.30
CA PHE A 205 -17.87 -9.16 9.84
C PHE A 205 -18.52 -9.33 8.46
N LYS A 206 -19.27 -8.33 7.98
CA LYS A 206 -19.76 -8.31 6.58
C LYS A 206 -18.64 -8.14 5.55
N GLU A 207 -17.49 -7.59 5.97
CA GLU A 207 -16.36 -7.24 5.09
C GLU A 207 -15.10 -8.08 5.40
N SER A 208 -15.00 -8.64 6.61
CA SER A 208 -13.79 -9.33 7.08
C SER A 208 -14.15 -10.46 8.05
N PRO A 209 -13.71 -11.72 7.85
CA PRO A 209 -13.93 -12.82 8.80
C PRO A 209 -13.30 -12.64 10.18
N ALA A 210 -12.40 -11.66 10.35
CA ALA A 210 -11.71 -11.41 11.61
C ALA A 210 -11.45 -9.91 11.85
N ILE A 211 -11.46 -9.50 13.12
CA ILE A 211 -11.27 -8.13 13.59
C ILE A 211 -10.34 -8.10 14.82
N MET A 212 -9.81 -6.91 15.13
CA MET A 212 -8.95 -6.64 16.29
C MET A 212 -9.45 -5.44 17.08
#